data_AF-A0A0L7TGG9-F1
#
_entry.id   AF-A0A0L7TGG9-F1
#
_cell.length_a   1.000
_cell.length_b   1.000
_cell.length_c   1.000
_cell.angle_alpha   90.00
_cell.angle_beta   90.00
_cell.angle_gamma   90.00
#
_symmetry.space_group_name_H-M   'P 1'
#
loop_
_entity.id
_entity.type
_entity.pdbx_description
1 polymer ?
#
loop_
_entity_poly.entity_id
_entity_poly.type
_entity_poly.pdbx_seq_one_letter_code
_entity_poly.pdbx_strand_id
1 'polypeptide(L)'
;MLNNLSVVIRRIDQRVVSKESALQTVQHRTRHIQAEITAGDQQRDLLLRHLSSLVIAGSTSLEAILENKARQGSLQRKVAEMELLLADKHYQLEQQSQQQASLKAERNKLQRKSEKMTAHLRQRQQHQVQCRQRQHESETEEQLNWQR
;
A
#
# COMPACT_ATOMS: atom_id res chain seq x y z
N MET A 1 28.56 -6.07 9.37
CA MET A 1 27.45 -6.59 8.53
C MET A 1 26.06 -6.37 9.12
N LEU A 2 25.81 -6.66 10.41
CA LEU A 2 24.48 -6.46 11.02
C LEU A 2 24.00 -5.00 10.95
N ASN A 3 24.87 -4.03 11.22
CA ASN A 3 24.52 -2.61 11.10
C ASN A 3 24.02 -2.22 9.70
N ASN A 4 24.61 -2.78 8.64
CA ASN A 4 24.19 -2.51 7.27
C ASN A 4 22.81 -3.13 6.97
N LEU A 5 22.54 -4.34 7.47
CA LEU A 5 21.21 -4.96 7.32
C LEU A 5 20.13 -4.18 8.08
N SER A 6 20.40 -3.76 9.32
CA SER A 6 19.45 -2.96 10.11
C SER A 6 19.13 -1.62 9.44
N VAL A 7 20.12 -0.97 8.82
CA VAL A 7 19.91 0.26 8.04
C VAL A 7 19.05 0.00 6.81
N VAL A 8 19.31 -1.09 6.06
CA VAL A 8 18.51 -1.43 4.88
C VAL A 8 17.07 -1.79 5.27
N ILE A 9 16.87 -2.60 6.32
CA ILE A 9 15.53 -2.93 6.83
C ILE A 9 14.77 -1.66 7.20
N ARG A 10 15.39 -0.74 7.95
CA ARG A 10 14.78 0.54 8.32
C ARG A 10 14.38 1.38 7.11
N ARG A 11 15.21 1.43 6.06
CA ARG A 11 14.87 2.12 4.81
C ARG A 11 13.69 1.47 4.10
N ILE A 12 13.61 0.13 4.10
CA ILE A 12 12.47 -0.57 3.50
C ILE A 12 11.20 -0.31 4.31
N ASP A 13 11.25 -0.33 5.64
CA ASP A 13 10.11 0.01 6.50
C ASP A 13 9.59 1.43 6.21
N GLN A 14 10.48 2.42 6.07
CA GLN A 14 10.11 3.78 5.65
C GLN A 14 9.41 3.81 4.28
N ARG A 15 9.91 3.04 3.31
CA ARG A 15 9.29 2.93 1.98
C ARG A 15 7.92 2.27 2.05
N VAL A 16 7.74 1.25 2.89
CA VAL A 16 6.43 0.60 3.11
C VAL A 16 5.43 1.59 3.67
N VAL A 17 5.80 2.35 4.72
CA VAL A 17 4.93 3.38 5.33
C VAL A 17 4.55 4.46 4.31
N SER A 18 5.52 4.94 3.53
CA SER A 18 5.25 5.91 2.47
C SER A 18 4.26 5.38 1.41
N LYS A 19 4.41 4.11 1.02
CA LYS A 19 3.49 3.46 0.07
C LYS A 19 2.10 3.23 0.66
N GLU A 20 2.00 2.91 1.95
CA GLU A 20 0.72 2.77 2.66
C GLU A 20 -0.06 4.09 2.68
N SER A 21 0.62 5.19 3.01
CA SER A 21 0.04 6.53 2.98
C SER A 21 -0.42 6.95 1.57
N ALA A 22 0.40 6.66 0.55
CA ALA A 22 0.03 6.90 -0.84
C ALA A 22 -1.21 6.10 -1.26
N LEU A 23 -1.28 4.82 -0.87
CA LEU A 23 -2.39 3.93 -1.18
C LEU A 23 -3.70 4.40 -0.53
N GLN A 24 -3.65 4.87 0.72
CA GLN A 24 -4.81 5.48 1.39
C GLN A 24 -5.30 6.74 0.65
N THR A 25 -4.37 7.56 0.15
CA THR A 25 -4.71 8.76 -0.62
C THR A 25 -5.40 8.41 -1.93
N VAL A 26 -4.89 7.41 -2.67
CA VAL A 26 -5.50 6.93 -3.91
C VAL A 26 -6.88 6.31 -3.64
N GLN A 27 -7.04 5.53 -2.57
CA GLN A 27 -8.34 4.97 -2.16
C GLN A 27 -9.37 6.06 -1.88
N HIS A 28 -8.98 7.10 -1.15
CA HIS A 28 -9.88 8.22 -0.86
C HIS A 28 -10.32 8.94 -2.15
N ARG A 29 -9.38 9.20 -3.07
CA ARG A 29 -9.69 9.82 -4.37
C ARG A 29 -10.61 8.94 -5.21
N THR A 30 -10.38 7.63 -5.21
CA THR A 30 -11.21 6.65 -5.92
C THR A 30 -12.65 6.68 -5.42
N ARG A 31 -12.86 6.72 -4.10
CA ARG A 31 -14.21 6.84 -3.51
C ARG A 31 -14.91 8.15 -3.90
N HIS A 32 -14.16 9.25 -3.95
CA HIS A 32 -14.70 10.54 -4.39
C HIS A 32 -15.17 10.48 -5.85
N ILE A 33 -14.32 9.97 -6.75
CA ILE A 33 -14.67 9.83 -8.18
C ILE A 33 -15.91 8.93 -8.33
N GLN A 34 -15.98 7.82 -7.58
CA GLN A 34 -17.15 6.94 -7.60
C GLN A 34 -18.43 7.66 -7.15
N ALA A 35 -18.34 8.51 -6.14
CA ALA A 35 -19.47 9.32 -5.68
C ALA A 35 -19.92 10.33 -6.75
N GLU A 36 -18.97 10.98 -7.45
CA GLU A 36 -19.29 11.90 -8.54
C GLU A 36 -19.91 11.20 -9.75
N ILE A 37 -19.45 10.00 -10.11
CA ILE A 37 -20.08 9.15 -11.14
C ILE A 37 -21.53 8.86 -10.76
N THR A 38 -21.75 8.39 -9.52
CA THR A 38 -23.08 8.06 -9.01
C THR A 38 -24.01 9.27 -9.03
N ALA A 39 -23.52 10.44 -8.61
CA ALA A 39 -24.29 11.69 -8.67
C ALA A 39 -24.61 12.10 -10.11
N GLY A 40 -23.67 11.95 -11.02
CA GLY A 40 -23.86 12.22 -12.46
C GLY A 40 -24.92 11.32 -13.08
N ASP A 41 -24.91 10.03 -12.78
CA ASP A 41 -25.94 9.08 -13.24
C ASP A 41 -27.32 9.42 -12.66
N GLN A 42 -27.41 9.74 -11.37
CA GLN A 42 -28.66 10.19 -10.75
C GLN A 42 -29.21 11.45 -11.41
N GLN A 43 -28.34 12.42 -11.73
CA GLN A 43 -28.75 13.64 -12.42
C GLN A 43 -29.25 13.35 -13.85
N ARG A 44 -28.62 12.41 -14.55
CA ARG A 44 -29.08 11.95 -15.87
C ARG A 44 -30.47 11.31 -15.78
N ASP A 45 -30.70 10.45 -14.80
CA ASP A 45 -31.99 9.79 -14.58
C ASP A 45 -33.10 10.80 -14.27
N LEU A 46 -32.81 11.82 -13.47
CA LEU A 46 -33.74 12.91 -13.20
C LEU A 46 -34.09 13.70 -14.47
N LEU A 47 -33.11 13.99 -15.32
CA LEU A 47 -33.36 14.67 -16.60
C LEU A 47 -34.20 13.81 -17.55
N LEU A 48 -33.98 12.49 -17.57
CA LEU A 48 -34.79 11.55 -18.36
C LEU A 48 -36.25 11.51 -17.88
N ARG A 49 -36.47 11.46 -16.57
CA ARG A 49 -37.82 11.53 -15.97
C ARG A 49 -38.48 12.87 -16.26
N HIS A 50 -37.74 13.97 -16.15
CA HIS A 50 -38.25 15.31 -16.45
C HIS A 50 -38.67 15.42 -17.91
N LEU A 51 -37.84 14.97 -18.85
CA LEU A 51 -38.19 14.93 -20.28
C LEU A 51 -39.48 14.12 -20.53
N SER A 52 -39.60 12.96 -19.89
CA SER A 52 -40.79 12.10 -20.01
C SER A 52 -42.04 12.80 -19.48
N SER A 53 -41.95 13.49 -18.33
CA SER A 53 -43.05 14.24 -17.74
C SER A 53 -43.51 15.40 -18.63
N LEU A 54 -42.57 16.10 -19.24
CA LEU A 54 -42.80 17.22 -20.13
C LEU A 54 -43.47 16.83 -21.45
N VAL A 55 -43.13 15.65 -21.99
CA VAL A 55 -43.81 15.07 -23.16
C VAL A 55 -45.25 14.70 -22.82
N ILE A 56 -45.49 14.10 -21.65
CA ILE A 56 -46.84 13.69 -21.20
C ILE A 56 -47.73 14.91 -20.94
N ALA A 57 -47.19 16.00 -20.38
CA ALA A 57 -47.95 17.19 -20.04
C ALA A 57 -48.35 18.04 -21.27
N GLY A 58 -47.89 17.70 -22.48
CA GLY A 58 -48.18 18.45 -23.71
C GLY A 58 -47.60 19.87 -23.76
N SER A 59 -46.78 20.25 -22.77
CA SER A 59 -46.24 21.58 -22.54
C SER A 59 -44.75 21.69 -22.90
N THR A 60 -44.39 21.15 -24.07
CA THR A 60 -42.99 21.10 -24.51
C THR A 60 -42.76 21.84 -25.81
N SER A 61 -41.93 22.90 -25.75
CA SER A 61 -41.31 23.45 -26.95
C SER A 61 -40.17 22.53 -27.41
N LEU A 62 -39.91 22.51 -28.71
CA LEU A 62 -38.77 21.81 -29.29
C LEU A 62 -37.44 22.26 -28.63
N GLU A 63 -37.32 23.55 -28.31
CA GLU A 63 -36.16 24.13 -27.63
C GLU A 63 -35.90 23.50 -26.26
N ALA A 64 -36.94 23.31 -25.44
CA ALA A 64 -36.80 22.67 -24.12
C ALA A 64 -36.36 21.20 -24.24
N ILE A 65 -36.84 20.49 -25.25
CA ILE A 65 -36.43 19.11 -25.54
C ILE A 65 -34.95 19.06 -25.95
N LEU A 66 -34.55 19.93 -26.87
CA LEU A 66 -33.17 20.01 -27.36
C LEU A 66 -32.20 20.42 -26.23
N GLU A 67 -32.58 21.37 -25.38
CA GLU A 67 -31.76 21.78 -24.24
C GLU A 67 -31.58 20.64 -23.23
N ASN A 68 -32.66 19.92 -22.90
CA ASN A 68 -32.58 18.76 -21.99
C ASN A 68 -31.67 17.66 -22.58
N LYS A 69 -31.81 17.37 -23.89
CA LYS A 69 -30.94 16.42 -24.59
C LYS A 69 -29.47 16.86 -24.61
N ALA A 70 -29.20 18.14 -24.82
CA ALA A 70 -27.84 18.68 -24.75
C ALA A 70 -27.24 18.52 -23.33
N ARG A 71 -28.03 18.79 -22.28
CA ARG A 71 -27.62 18.57 -20.88
C ARG A 71 -27.36 17.09 -20.59
N GLN A 72 -28.21 16.18 -21.07
CA GLN A 72 -28.00 14.72 -20.96
C GLN A 72 -26.68 14.29 -21.62
N GLY A 73 -26.43 14.73 -22.85
CA GLY A 73 -25.19 14.40 -23.57
C GLY A 73 -23.94 14.98 -22.91
N SER A 74 -24.02 16.18 -22.34
CA SER A 74 -22.93 16.78 -21.56
C SER A 74 -22.61 15.96 -20.30
N LEU A 75 -23.64 15.58 -19.53
CA LEU A 75 -23.48 14.73 -18.35
C LEU A 75 -22.93 13.35 -18.69
N GLN A 76 -23.39 12.74 -19.78
CA GLN A 76 -22.89 11.44 -20.24
C GLN A 76 -21.40 11.48 -20.55
N ARG A 77 -20.92 12.52 -21.24
CA ARG A 77 -19.49 12.70 -21.50
C ARG A 77 -18.70 12.85 -20.21
N LYS A 78 -19.18 13.68 -19.29
CA LYS A 78 -18.55 13.88 -17.98
C LYS A 78 -18.47 12.58 -17.18
N VAL A 79 -19.53 11.77 -17.17
CA VAL A 79 -19.53 10.46 -16.50
C VAL A 79 -18.50 9.52 -17.13
N ALA A 80 -18.48 9.42 -18.47
CA ALA A 80 -17.50 8.58 -19.16
C ALA A 80 -16.04 9.01 -18.91
N GLU A 81 -15.77 10.32 -18.84
CA GLU A 81 -14.46 10.86 -18.46
C GLU A 81 -14.08 10.46 -17.02
N MET A 82 -15.03 10.54 -16.08
CA MET A 82 -14.81 10.12 -14.70
C MET A 82 -14.60 8.61 -14.57
N GLU A 83 -15.31 7.79 -15.34
CA GLU A 83 -15.10 6.34 -15.40
C GLU A 83 -13.70 5.99 -15.89
N LEU A 84 -13.19 6.70 -16.91
CA LEU A 84 -11.82 6.53 -17.38
C LEU A 84 -10.79 6.92 -16.32
N LEU A 85 -11.01 8.04 -15.62
CA LEU A 85 -10.18 8.44 -14.48
C LEU A 85 -10.23 7.41 -13.35
N LEU A 86 -11.40 6.83 -13.08
CA LEU A 86 -11.58 5.79 -12.07
C LEU A 86 -10.77 4.53 -12.42
N ALA A 87 -10.80 4.11 -13.69
CA ALA A 87 -10.02 2.98 -14.18
C ALA A 87 -8.50 3.21 -14.03
N ASP A 88 -8.01 4.40 -14.39
CA ASP A 88 -6.62 4.80 -14.16
C ASP A 88 -6.23 4.72 -12.67
N LYS A 89 -7.12 5.17 -11.77
CA LYS A 89 -6.87 5.07 -10.32
C LYS A 89 -6.88 3.64 -9.80
N HIS A 90 -7.73 2.77 -10.34
CA HIS A 90 -7.73 1.35 -9.99
C HIS A 90 -6.41 0.68 -10.40
N TYR A 91 -5.95 0.96 -11.61
CA TYR A 91 -4.66 0.46 -12.09
C TYR A 91 -3.48 0.97 -11.23
N GLN A 92 -3.46 2.25 -10.89
CA GLN A 92 -2.44 2.82 -9.99
C GLN A 92 -2.47 2.18 -8.60
N LEU A 93 -3.66 1.89 -8.05
CA LEU A 93 -3.82 1.23 -6.76
C LEU A 93 -3.27 -0.20 -6.79
N GLU A 94 -3.57 -0.95 -7.85
CA GLU A 94 -3.06 -2.31 -8.03
C GLU A 94 -1.53 -2.33 -8.10
N GLN A 95 -0.93 -1.47 -8.93
CA GLN A 95 0.52 -1.35 -9.02
C GLN A 95 1.17 -1.00 -7.68
N GLN A 96 0.59 -0.04 -6.92
CA GLN A 96 1.11 0.33 -5.60
C GLN A 96 0.99 -0.81 -4.60
N SER A 97 -0.13 -1.56 -4.62
CA SER A 97 -0.35 -2.72 -3.76
C SER A 97 0.70 -3.82 -4.03
N GLN A 98 0.95 -4.13 -5.31
CA GLN A 98 1.98 -5.10 -5.70
C GLN A 98 3.38 -4.66 -5.23
N GLN A 99 3.74 -3.38 -5.41
CA GLN A 99 5.02 -2.84 -4.94
C GLN A 99 5.15 -2.92 -3.41
N GLN A 100 4.10 -2.60 -2.67
CA GLN A 100 4.07 -2.69 -1.22
C GLN A 100 4.24 -4.14 -0.74
N ALA A 101 3.55 -5.09 -1.39
CA ALA A 101 3.69 -6.51 -1.10
C ALA A 101 5.12 -7.00 -1.34
N SER A 102 5.74 -6.58 -2.45
CA SER A 102 7.15 -6.89 -2.75
C SER A 102 8.10 -6.34 -1.67
N LEU A 103 7.92 -5.09 -1.24
CA LEU A 103 8.75 -4.48 -0.20
C LEU A 103 8.58 -5.20 1.15
N LYS A 104 7.36 -5.59 1.53
CA LYS A 104 7.10 -6.37 2.74
C LYS A 104 7.77 -7.74 2.68
N ALA A 105 7.74 -8.41 1.54
CA ALA A 105 8.42 -9.68 1.34
C ALA A 105 9.95 -9.55 1.46
N GLU A 106 10.53 -8.51 0.83
CA GLU A 106 11.96 -8.21 0.93
C GLU A 106 12.38 -7.92 2.38
N ARG A 107 11.61 -7.09 3.08
CA ARG A 107 11.79 -6.78 4.51
C ARG A 107 11.81 -8.05 5.35
N ASN A 108 10.83 -8.93 5.17
CA ASN A 108 10.75 -10.19 5.92
C ASN A 108 11.94 -11.12 5.62
N LYS A 109 12.40 -11.16 4.37
CA LYS A 109 13.60 -11.93 3.99
C LYS A 109 14.86 -11.41 4.69
N LEU A 110 15.04 -10.09 4.72
CA LEU A 110 16.18 -9.45 5.38
C LEU A 110 16.10 -9.58 6.91
N GLN A 111 14.91 -9.46 7.48
CA GLN A 111 14.67 -9.68 8.92
C GLN A 111 15.14 -11.08 9.34
N ARG A 112 14.69 -12.12 8.63
CA ARG A 112 15.11 -13.52 8.88
C ARG A 112 16.62 -13.70 8.75
N LYS A 113 17.26 -13.03 7.77
CA LYS A 113 18.73 -13.08 7.61
C LYS A 113 19.45 -12.40 8.78
N SER A 114 18.93 -11.28 9.26
CA SER A 114 19.44 -10.57 10.43
C SER A 114 19.33 -11.42 11.70
N GLU A 115 18.18 -12.04 11.92
CA GLU A 115 17.93 -12.94 13.06
C GLU A 115 18.89 -14.14 13.07
N LYS A 116 19.04 -14.83 11.93
CA LYS A 116 20.00 -15.95 11.79
C LYS A 116 21.43 -15.52 12.11
N MET A 117 21.87 -14.39 11.55
CA MET A 117 23.23 -13.90 11.79
C MET A 117 23.44 -13.48 13.25
N THR A 118 22.43 -12.88 13.88
CA THR A 118 22.46 -12.53 15.30
C THR A 118 22.54 -13.79 16.19
N ALA A 119 21.79 -14.84 15.86
CA ALA A 119 21.85 -16.12 16.55
C ALA A 119 23.24 -16.76 16.46
N HIS A 120 23.84 -16.82 15.27
CA HIS A 120 25.20 -17.34 15.09
C HIS A 120 26.25 -16.54 15.85
N LEU A 121 26.15 -15.21 15.87
CA LEU A 121 27.08 -14.37 16.62
C LEU A 121 26.98 -14.61 18.14
N ARG A 122 25.77 -14.74 18.68
CA ARG A 122 25.55 -15.06 20.09
C ARG A 122 26.13 -16.43 20.44
N GLN A 123 25.87 -17.44 19.62
CA GLN A 123 26.41 -18.79 19.81
C GLN A 123 27.94 -18.79 19.79
N ARG A 124 28.56 -18.10 18.83
CA ARG A 124 30.01 -17.96 18.73
C ARG A 124 30.60 -17.26 19.96
N GLN A 125 29.95 -16.21 20.44
CA GLN A 125 30.38 -15.48 21.64
C GLN A 125 30.31 -16.36 22.89
N GLN A 126 29.22 -17.12 23.06
CA GLN A 126 29.08 -18.08 24.16
C GLN A 126 30.18 -19.16 24.12
N HIS A 127 30.43 -19.73 22.94
CA HIS A 127 31.49 -20.72 22.77
C HIS A 127 32.88 -20.14 23.10
N GLN A 128 33.15 -18.90 22.69
CA GLN A 128 34.41 -18.22 23.01
C GLN A 128 34.59 -18.01 24.52
N VAL A 129 33.54 -17.63 25.23
CA VAL A 129 33.58 -17.48 26.70
C VAL A 129 33.83 -18.83 27.36
N GLN A 130 33.13 -19.89 26.95
CA GLN A 130 33.34 -21.25 27.48
C GLN A 130 34.74 -21.78 27.22
N CYS A 131 35.34 -21.51 26.06
CA CYS A 131 36.71 -21.92 25.77
C CYS A 131 37.73 -21.19 26.65
N ARG A 132 37.56 -19.87 26.84
CA ARG A 132 38.42 -19.08 27.75
C ARG A 132 38.31 -19.56 29.19
N GLN A 133 37.09 -19.88 29.64
CA GLN A 133 36.88 -20.37 30.99
C GLN A 133 37.54 -21.74 31.21
N ARG A 134 37.37 -22.68 30.28
CA ARG A 134 38.05 -23.98 30.33
C ARG A 134 39.57 -23.88 30.30
N GLN A 135 40.12 -22.94 29.51
CA GLN A 135 41.56 -22.67 29.49
C GLN A 135 42.02 -22.18 30.86
N HIS A 136 41.31 -21.23 31.46
CA HIS A 136 41.66 -20.72 32.79
C HIS A 136 41.57 -21.78 33.89
N GLU A 137 40.53 -22.64 33.86
CA GLU A 137 40.38 -23.78 34.76
C GLU A 137 41.54 -24.79 34.59
N SER A 138 41.92 -25.09 33.35
CA SER A 138 43.06 -25.99 33.07
C SER A 138 44.39 -25.40 33.55
N GLU A 139 44.64 -24.11 33.29
CA GLU A 139 45.84 -23.40 33.74
C GLU A 139 45.93 -23.35 35.28
N THR A 140 44.80 -23.16 35.96
CA THR A 140 44.76 -23.16 37.43
C THR A 140 44.96 -24.55 38.02
N GLU A 141 44.39 -25.59 37.41
CA GLU A 141 44.64 -26.99 37.80
C GLU A 141 46.11 -27.39 37.61
N GLU A 142 46.72 -27.01 36.48
CA GLU A 142 48.16 -27.24 36.26
C GLU A 142 49.01 -26.54 37.31
N GLN A 143 48.74 -25.26 37.59
CA GLN A 143 49.47 -24.51 38.63
C GLN A 143 49.35 -25.16 40.01
N LEU A 144 48.16 -25.66 40.38
CA LEU A 144 47.95 -26.39 41.63
C LEU A 144 48.71 -27.71 41.66
N ASN A 145 48.80 -28.43 40.53
CA ASN A 145 49.58 -29.67 40.42
C ASN A 145 51.09 -29.44 40.56
N TRP A 146 51.64 -28.34 40.04
CA TRP A 146 53.06 -27.98 40.19
C TRP A 146 53.47 -27.60 41.62
N GLN A 147 52.51 -27.28 42.49
CA GLN A 147 52.76 -26.91 43.90
C GLN A 147 52.68 -28.10 44.87
N ARG A 148 52.32 -29.29 44.39
CA ARG A 148 52.30 -30.54 45.17
C ARG A 148 53.55 -31.38 44.90
#